data_AF-A0A4Q2KL30-F1
#
_entry.id   AF-A0A4Q2KL30-F1
#
_cell.length_a   1.000
_cell.length_b   1.000
_cell.length_c   1.000
_cell.angle_alpha   90.00
_cell.angle_beta   90.00
_cell.angle_gamma   90.00
#
_symmetry.space_group_name_H-M   'P 1'
#
loop_
_entity.id
_entity.type
_entity.pdbx_description
1 polymer ?
#
loop_
_entity_poly.entity_id
_entity_poly.type
_entity_poly.pdbx_seq_one_letter_code
_entity_poly.pdbx_strand_id
1 'polypeptide(L)'
;MTWADGTVTSTTINADGTYIDMMGEDETARGTWEVKDGKSCLTPEGGAELCWTDSEPAADGSWTATADDGTTVTVAKASNATG
;
A
#
# COMPACT_ATOMS: atom_id res chain seq x y z
N MET A 1 -1.11 -7.64 -3.60
CA MET A 1 -2.33 -7.99 -4.35
C MET A 1 -1.94 -8.93 -5.48
N THR A 2 -2.67 -10.02 -5.73
CA THR A 2 -2.39 -10.89 -6.88
C THR A 2 -3.56 -10.79 -7.86
N TRP A 3 -3.27 -10.40 -9.09
CA TRP A 3 -4.24 -10.23 -10.18
C TRP A 3 -4.50 -11.56 -10.92
N ALA A 4 -5.56 -11.64 -11.72
CA ALA A 4 -5.99 -12.89 -12.38
C ALA A 4 -4.98 -13.45 -13.40
N ASP A 5 -4.06 -12.61 -13.87
CA ASP A 5 -2.92 -12.98 -14.73
C ASP A 5 -1.70 -13.49 -13.94
N GLY A 6 -1.78 -13.55 -12.61
CA GLY A 6 -0.68 -13.94 -11.72
C GLY A 6 0.23 -12.80 -11.30
N THR A 7 -0.04 -11.57 -11.77
CA THR A 7 0.78 -10.41 -11.42
C THR A 7 0.62 -10.07 -9.95
N VAL A 8 1.73 -9.93 -9.23
CA VAL A 8 1.76 -9.54 -7.82
C VAL A 8 2.14 -8.08 -7.72
N THR A 9 1.29 -7.25 -7.13
CA THR A 9 1.69 -5.90 -6.70
C THR A 9 1.98 -5.86 -5.21
N SER A 10 3.06 -5.18 -4.84
CA SER A 10 3.45 -5.00 -3.44
C SER A 10 3.93 -3.57 -3.21
N THR A 11 3.40 -2.95 -2.16
CA THR A 11 3.88 -1.66 -1.66
C THR A 11 4.78 -1.91 -0.46
N THR A 12 6.02 -1.42 -0.52
CA THR A 12 6.94 -1.43 0.61
C THR A 12 6.97 -0.04 1.23
N ILE A 13 6.55 0.08 2.49
CA ILE A 13 6.67 1.31 3.28
C ILE A 13 7.93 1.21 4.14
N ASN A 14 8.84 2.14 3.96
CA ASN A 14 10.09 2.24 4.69
C ASN A 14 9.89 3.00 6.01
N ALA A 15 10.75 2.73 6.99
CA ALA A 15 10.69 3.38 8.30
C ALA A 15 10.97 4.89 8.27
N ASP A 16 11.55 5.39 7.18
CA ASP A 16 11.79 6.82 6.94
C ASP A 16 10.56 7.57 6.38
N GLY A 17 9.43 6.86 6.17
CA GLY A 17 8.22 7.44 5.60
C GLY A 17 8.24 7.51 4.08
N THR A 18 9.11 6.77 3.39
CA THR A 18 9.03 6.59 1.94
C THR A 18 8.31 5.29 1.58
N TYR A 19 7.77 5.20 0.37
CA TYR A 19 7.21 3.95 -0.16
C TYR A 19 7.70 3.66 -1.57
N ILE A 20 7.68 2.37 -1.94
CA ILE A 20 7.94 1.86 -3.28
C ILE A 20 6.85 0.85 -3.65
N ASP A 21 6.18 1.06 -4.78
CA ASP A 21 5.24 0.13 -5.38
C ASP A 21 5.91 -0.70 -6.46
N MET A 22 5.86 -2.02 -6.30
CA MET A 22 6.38 -2.99 -7.26
C MET A 22 5.21 -3.74 -7.91
N MET A 23 5.35 -4.04 -9.21
CA MET A 23 4.52 -4.99 -9.95
C MET A 23 5.45 -6.11 -10.44
N GLY A 24 5.54 -7.20 -9.69
CA GLY A 24 6.60 -8.18 -9.87
C GLY A 24 7.97 -7.59 -9.50
N GLU A 25 8.90 -7.59 -10.46
CA GLU A 25 10.25 -7.01 -10.30
C GLU A 25 10.33 -5.55 -10.78
N ASP A 26 9.26 -5.02 -11.37
CA ASP A 26 9.23 -3.67 -11.91
C ASP A 26 8.72 -2.66 -10.87
N GLU A 27 9.51 -1.62 -10.60
CA GLU A 27 9.06 -0.46 -9.83
C GLU A 27 8.05 0.35 -10.66
N THR A 28 6.85 0.51 -10.11
CA THR A 28 5.74 1.21 -10.76
C THR A 28 5.49 2.60 -10.19
N ALA A 29 5.80 2.80 -8.91
CA ALA A 29 5.75 4.10 -8.27
C ALA A 29 6.67 4.14 -7.04
N ARG A 30 7.06 5.35 -6.64
CA ARG A 30 7.76 5.63 -5.39
C ARG A 30 7.37 7.01 -4.88
N GLY A 31 7.50 7.23 -3.58
CA GLY A 31 7.07 8.49 -2.99
C GLY A 31 7.15 8.52 -1.48
N THR A 32 6.35 9.39 -0.87
CA THR A 32 6.24 9.54 0.58
C THR A 32 4.94 8.97 1.09
N TRP A 33 4.98 8.36 2.26
CA TRP A 33 3.84 7.84 2.99
C TRP A 33 3.75 8.53 4.35
N GLU A 34 2.54 8.95 4.71
CA GLU A 34 2.23 9.53 6.01
C GLU A 34 0.81 9.20 6.46
N VAL A 35 0.57 9.17 7.77
CA VAL A 35 -0.78 9.00 8.33
C VAL A 35 -1.33 10.37 8.70
N LYS A 36 -2.38 10.80 8.00
CA LYS A 36 -3.11 12.06 8.24
C LYS A 36 -4.53 11.75 8.66
N ASP A 37 -4.95 12.23 9.83
CA ASP A 37 -6.34 12.05 10.33
C ASP A 37 -6.85 10.59 10.32
N GLY A 38 -5.95 9.63 10.60
CA GLY A 38 -6.26 8.20 10.56
C GLY A 38 -6.37 7.59 9.16
N LYS A 39 -5.96 8.33 8.12
CA LYS A 39 -5.84 7.86 6.74
C LYS A 39 -4.38 7.67 6.36
N SER A 40 -4.06 6.59 5.68
CA SER A 40 -2.77 6.38 5.04
C SER A 40 -2.69 7.15 3.73
N CYS A 41 -1.85 8.17 3.65
CA CYS A 41 -1.66 9.01 2.47
C CYS A 41 -0.35 8.71 1.78
N LEU A 42 -0.42 8.37 0.49
CA LEU A 42 0.72 8.11 -0.39
C LEU A 42 0.82 9.26 -1.38
N THR A 43 1.97 9.93 -1.42
CA THR A 43 2.27 10.97 -2.40
C THR A 43 3.37 10.47 -3.35
N PRO A 44 3.01 10.07 -4.59
CA PRO A 44 3.99 9.65 -5.58
C PRO A 44 4.89 10.81 -5.98
N GLU A 45 6.15 10.52 -6.31
CA GLU A 45 7.05 11.51 -6.92
C GLU A 45 6.46 12.00 -8.25
N GLY A 46 6.13 13.29 -8.33
CA GLY A 46 5.49 13.89 -9.51
C GLY A 46 4.01 13.57 -9.68
N GLY A 47 3.37 12.95 -8.68
CA GLY A 47 1.94 12.64 -8.65
C GLY A 47 1.16 13.48 -7.64
N ALA A 48 -0.16 13.28 -7.62
CA ALA A 48 -1.03 13.83 -6.58
C ALA A 48 -1.09 12.87 -5.38
N GLU A 49 -1.24 13.43 -4.18
CA GLU A 49 -1.47 12.65 -2.96
C GLU A 49 -2.76 11.82 -3.06
N LEU A 50 -2.68 10.57 -2.62
CA LEU A 50 -3.78 9.61 -2.53
C LEU A 50 -3.92 9.14 -1.09
N CYS A 51 -5.01 9.55 -0.44
CA CYS A 51 -5.31 9.17 0.94
C CYS A 51 -6.33 8.04 1.01
N TRP A 52 -6.02 7.04 1.82
CA TRP A 52 -6.82 5.85 2.01
C TRP A 52 -7.38 5.81 3.43
N THR A 53 -8.67 5.54 3.56
CA THR A 53 -9.32 5.33 4.85
C THR A 53 -9.08 3.90 5.31
N ASP A 54 -8.33 3.74 6.39
CA ASP A 54 -7.97 2.44 6.94
C ASP A 54 -9.05 1.95 7.91
N SER A 55 -9.42 0.67 7.78
CA SER A 55 -10.25 -0.02 8.76
C SER A 55 -9.43 -0.38 10.00
N GLU A 56 -10.11 -0.78 11.07
CA GLU A 56 -9.43 -1.35 12.23
C GLU A 56 -8.67 -2.64 11.82
N PRO A 57 -7.40 -2.80 12.22
CA PRO A 57 -6.64 -4.00 11.91
C PRO A 57 -7.24 -5.26 12.54
N ALA A 58 -7.27 -6.34 11.76
CA ALA A 58 -7.60 -7.68 12.22
C ALA A 58 -6.49 -8.24 13.12
N ALA A 59 -6.76 -9.38 13.77
CA ALA A 59 -5.84 -10.01 14.71
C ALA A 59 -4.49 -10.45 14.08
N ASP A 60 -4.45 -10.65 12.76
CA ASP A 60 -3.23 -10.94 11.99
C ASP A 60 -2.47 -9.67 11.56
N GLY A 61 -2.99 -8.49 11.90
CA GLY A 61 -2.44 -7.19 11.52
C GLY A 61 -2.78 -6.75 10.11
N SER A 62 -3.67 -7.45 9.39
CA SER A 62 -4.21 -6.99 8.11
C SER A 62 -5.36 -6.01 8.31
N TRP A 63 -5.59 -5.10 7.37
CA TRP A 63 -6.72 -4.18 7.38
C TRP A 63 -7.20 -3.87 5.95
N THR A 64 -8.37 -3.24 5.83
CA THR A 64 -8.89 -2.77 4.54
C THR A 64 -8.64 -1.27 4.42
N ALA A 65 -8.03 -0.86 3.32
CA ALA A 65 -7.83 0.54 2.96
C ALA A 65 -8.80 0.92 1.84
N THR A 66 -9.50 2.05 1.98
CA THR A 66 -10.51 2.52 1.02
C THR A 66 -10.14 3.89 0.45
N ALA A 67 -9.96 3.99 -0.86
CA ALA A 67 -9.72 5.24 -1.56
C ALA A 67 -11.00 6.09 -1.65
N ASP A 68 -10.84 7.37 -1.97
CA ASP A 68 -11.95 8.32 -2.10
C ASP A 68 -12.92 7.97 -3.25
N ASP A 69 -12.48 7.20 -4.25
CA ASP A 69 -13.32 6.71 -5.35
C ASP A 69 -14.12 5.42 -4.99
N GLY A 70 -13.95 4.92 -3.76
CA GLY A 70 -14.58 3.70 -3.26
C GLY A 70 -13.82 2.41 -3.57
N THR A 71 -12.67 2.50 -4.23
CA THR A 71 -11.77 1.34 -4.41
C THR A 71 -11.29 0.86 -3.05
N THR A 72 -11.35 -0.45 -2.82
CA THR A 72 -10.87 -1.08 -1.58
C THR A 72 -9.72 -2.03 -1.86
N VAL A 73 -8.73 -2.04 -0.98
CA VAL A 73 -7.59 -2.96 -1.02
C VAL A 73 -7.38 -3.55 0.37
N THR A 74 -6.93 -4.81 0.44
CA THR A 74 -6.50 -5.41 1.70
C THR A 74 -5.01 -5.16 1.88
N VAL A 75 -4.65 -4.47 2.94
CA VAL A 75 -3.27 -4.30 3.37
C VAL A 75 -2.94 -5.41 4.36
N ALA A 76 -1.86 -6.12 4.10
CA ALA A 76 -1.35 -7.14 5.00
C ALA A 76 0.17 -6.99 5.07
N LYS A 77 0.76 -7.39 6.20
CA LYS A 77 2.21 -7.47 6.31
C LYS A 77 2.70 -8.37 5.18
N ALA A 78 3.58 -7.86 4.32
CA ALA A 78 4.25 -8.71 3.35
C ALA A 78 4.95 -9.82 4.14
N SER A 79 4.48 -11.05 3.98
CA SER A 79 5.24 -12.22 4.40
C SER A 79 6.51 -12.16 3.58
N ASN A 80 7.60 -11.69 4.20
CA ASN A 80 8.92 -12.09 3.74
C ASN A 80 8.93 -13.61 3.90
N ALA A 81 8.50 -14.33 2.86
CA ALA A 81 8.72 -15.75 2.74
C ALA A 81 10.23 -15.91 2.52
N THR A 82 10.98 -15.77 3.61
CA THR A 82 12.31 -16.34 3.70
C THR A 82 12.09 -17.85 3.70
N GLY A 83 12.34 -18.47 2.55
CA GLY A 83 12.38 -19.91 2.35
C GLY A 83 13.32 -20.24 1.21
#